data_AF-A0A1F2YPL5-F1
#
_entry.id   AF-A0A1F2YPL5-F1
#
_cell.length_a   1.000
_cell.length_b   1.000
_cell.length_c   1.000
_cell.angle_alpha   90.00
_cell.angle_beta   90.00
_cell.angle_gamma   90.00
#
_symmetry.space_group_name_H-M   'P 1'
#
loop_
_entity.id
_entity.type
_entity.pdbx_description
1 polymer ?
#
loop_
_entity_poly.entity_id
_entity_poly.type
_entity_poly.pdbx_seq_one_letter_code
_entity_poly.pdbx_strand_id
1 'polypeptide(L)'
;MDTPSPEKNGLPSLNRGQMVGLGFMFLLLGFAQFAGAAWFVSKAGAIRKEAEQQETSSRSACMDSLKQLSFSVETVKESKNILRALKRKIDDPALHLGEASVATLACPGWQLTNFCMGEGCEKAPGGIWLEITSSR
;
A
#
# COMPACT_ATOMS: atom_id res chain seq x y z
N MET A 1 77.46 -2.78 -4.68
CA MET A 1 76.03 -2.54 -4.98
C MET A 1 75.48 -3.91 -5.29
N ASP A 2 75.04 -4.62 -4.26
CA ASP A 2 74.62 -6.01 -4.33
C ASP A 2 73.11 -6.05 -4.24
N THR A 3 72.47 -6.51 -5.32
CA THR A 3 71.03 -6.69 -5.41
C THR A 3 70.63 -8.02 -4.76
N PRO A 4 69.67 -8.04 -3.82
CA PRO A 4 69.20 -9.28 -3.23
C PRO A 4 68.41 -10.12 -4.26
N SER A 5 68.74 -11.40 -4.30
CA SER A 5 68.13 -12.40 -5.18
C SER A 5 66.69 -12.69 -4.75
N PRO A 6 65.73 -12.89 -5.68
CA PRO A 6 64.33 -13.10 -5.36
C PRO A 6 64.10 -14.47 -4.70
N GLU A 7 63.61 -14.42 -3.46
CA GLU A 7 63.16 -15.54 -2.66
C GLU A 7 62.00 -16.26 -3.35
N LYS A 8 62.23 -17.52 -3.75
CA LYS A 8 61.23 -18.37 -4.38
C LYS A 8 60.24 -18.84 -3.31
N ASN A 9 59.17 -18.09 -3.12
CA ASN A 9 58.02 -18.50 -2.33
C ASN A 9 57.35 -19.73 -2.98
N GLY A 10 57.68 -20.91 -2.46
CA GLY A 10 57.06 -22.17 -2.85
C GLY A 10 55.57 -22.16 -2.53
N LEU A 11 54.75 -22.05 -3.56
CA LEU A 11 53.31 -22.26 -3.43
C LEU A 11 53.07 -23.71 -2.99
N PRO A 12 52.29 -23.94 -1.91
CA PRO A 12 52.00 -25.29 -1.45
C PRO A 12 51.29 -26.06 -2.56
N SER A 13 51.80 -27.26 -2.86
CA SER A 13 51.21 -28.19 -3.81
C SER A 13 49.85 -28.65 -3.29
N LEU A 14 48.79 -27.99 -3.77
CA LEU A 14 47.43 -28.26 -3.36
C LEU A 14 46.99 -29.62 -3.91
N ASN A 15 46.65 -30.54 -3.01
CA ASN A 15 46.34 -31.92 -3.34
C ASN A 15 44.97 -31.99 -4.05
N ARG A 16 44.82 -32.82 -5.10
CA ARG A 16 43.63 -32.84 -5.98
C ARG A 16 42.32 -33.08 -5.22
N GLY A 17 42.37 -33.78 -4.09
CA GLY A 17 41.23 -33.97 -3.18
C GLY A 17 40.76 -32.70 -2.48
N GLN A 18 41.65 -31.74 -2.21
CA GLN A 18 41.29 -30.47 -1.58
C GLN A 18 40.54 -29.53 -2.55
N MET A 19 40.84 -29.59 -3.86
CA MET A 19 40.10 -28.83 -4.88
C MET A 19 38.64 -29.28 -4.98
N VAL A 20 38.37 -30.59 -4.89
CA VAL A 20 37.00 -31.12 -4.96
C VAL A 20 36.19 -30.74 -3.72
N GLY A 21 36.82 -30.80 -2.54
CA GLY A 21 36.17 -30.41 -1.27
C GLY A 21 35.77 -28.93 -1.25
N LEU A 22 36.67 -28.04 -1.68
CA LEU A 22 36.39 -26.60 -1.78
C LEU A 22 35.23 -26.31 -2.76
N GLY A 23 35.23 -26.97 -3.92
CA GLY A 23 34.17 -26.80 -4.92
C GLY A 23 32.78 -27.18 -4.38
N PHE A 24 32.68 -28.29 -3.66
CA PHE A 24 31.41 -28.73 -3.06
C PHE A 24 30.92 -27.77 -1.97
N MET A 25 31.84 -27.20 -1.19
CA MET A 25 31.53 -26.22 -0.14
C MET A 25 30.92 -24.94 -0.72
N PHE A 26 31.48 -24.42 -1.82
CA PHE A 26 30.91 -23.25 -2.52
C PHE A 26 29.56 -23.54 -3.17
N LEU A 27 29.36 -24.76 -3.70
CA LEU A 27 28.09 -25.16 -4.30
C LEU A 27 26.98 -25.19 -3.25
N LEU A 28 27.22 -25.79 -2.08
CA LEU A 28 26.26 -25.78 -0.96
C LEU A 28 25.95 -24.37 -0.45
N LEU A 29 26.96 -23.50 -0.37
CA LEU A 29 26.77 -22.11 0.04
C LEU A 29 25.90 -21.34 -0.96
N GLY A 30 26.08 -21.58 -2.27
CA GLY A 30 25.25 -21.00 -3.32
C GLY A 30 23.79 -21.44 -3.23
N PHE A 31 23.53 -22.73 -3.01
CA PHE A 31 22.17 -23.24 -2.83
C PHE A 31 21.48 -22.67 -1.57
N ALA A 32 22.23 -22.48 -0.48
CA ALA A 32 21.69 -21.89 0.74
C ALA A 32 21.19 -20.44 0.52
N GLN A 33 21.91 -19.64 -0.29
CA GLN A 33 21.47 -18.28 -0.61
C GLN A 33 20.21 -18.25 -1.48
N PHE A 34 20.09 -19.15 -2.46
CA PHE A 34 18.88 -19.26 -3.30
C PHE A 34 17.65 -19.72 -2.50
N ALA A 35 17.81 -20.65 -1.57
CA ALA A 35 16.71 -21.11 -0.70
C ALA A 35 16.19 -19.99 0.20
N GLY A 36 17.07 -19.13 0.73
CA GLY A 36 16.69 -17.95 1.50
C GLY A 36 15.86 -16.97 0.70
N ALA A 37 16.29 -16.61 -0.52
CA ALA A 37 15.57 -15.67 -1.38
C ALA A 37 14.16 -16.15 -1.76
N ALA A 38 13.99 -17.45 -2.03
CA ALA A 38 12.69 -18.04 -2.34
C ALA A 38 11.67 -17.87 -1.20
N TRP A 39 12.11 -18.03 0.06
CA TRP A 39 11.26 -17.85 1.24
C TRP A 39 10.73 -16.42 1.38
N PHE A 40 11.57 -15.42 1.13
CA PHE A 40 11.16 -14.00 1.19
C PHE A 40 10.18 -13.64 0.07
N VAL A 41 10.39 -14.14 -1.15
CA VAL A 41 9.47 -13.90 -2.28
C VAL A 41 8.09 -14.52 -2.03
N SER A 42 8.03 -15.71 -1.45
CA SER A 42 6.75 -16.34 -1.09
C SER A 42 5.96 -15.55 -0.03
N LYS A 43 6.66 -14.89 0.91
CA LYS A 43 6.02 -14.00 1.89
C LYS A 43 5.59 -12.67 1.29
N ALA A 44 6.31 -12.13 0.32
CA ALA A 44 5.95 -10.87 -0.35
C ALA A 44 4.61 -10.96 -1.12
N GLY A 45 4.27 -12.13 -1.67
CA GLY A 45 2.97 -12.36 -2.33
C GLY A 45 1.77 -12.35 -1.38
N ALA A 46 1.95 -12.75 -0.12
CA ALA A 46 0.90 -12.73 0.90
C ALA A 46 0.56 -11.30 1.36
N ILE A 47 1.57 -10.43 1.46
CA ILE A 47 1.40 -9.03 1.87
C ILE A 47 0.53 -8.26 0.86
N ARG A 48 0.61 -8.58 -0.44
CA ARG A 48 -0.24 -7.95 -1.46
C ARG A 48 -1.72 -8.29 -1.28
N LYS A 49 -2.04 -9.53 -0.92
CA LYS A 49 -3.43 -9.93 -0.69
C LYS A 49 -4.02 -9.28 0.55
N GLU A 50 -3.21 -9.16 1.61
CA GLU A 50 -3.63 -8.44 2.83
C GLU A 50 -3.83 -6.94 2.57
N ALA A 51 -3.00 -6.32 1.72
CA ALA A 51 -3.15 -4.91 1.36
C ALA A 51 -4.47 -4.63 0.59
N GLU A 52 -4.86 -5.52 -0.33
CA GLU A 52 -6.14 -5.42 -1.06
C GLU A 52 -7.36 -5.70 -0.17
N GLN A 53 -7.23 -6.67 0.75
CA GLN A 53 -8.30 -7.07 1.65
C GLN A 53 -8.54 -6.02 2.75
N GLN A 54 -7.48 -5.35 3.19
CA GLN A 54 -7.58 -4.20 4.10
C GLN A 54 -8.21 -2.98 3.40
N GLU A 55 -7.95 -2.79 2.11
CA GLU A 55 -8.55 -1.70 1.34
C GLU A 55 -10.06 -1.88 1.17
N THR A 56 -10.50 -3.08 0.83
CA THR A 56 -11.94 -3.40 0.72
C THR A 56 -12.67 -3.28 2.05
N SER A 57 -12.05 -3.74 3.15
CA SER A 57 -12.60 -3.58 4.51
C SER A 57 -12.71 -2.12 4.94
N SER A 58 -11.69 -1.30 4.63
CA SER A 58 -11.71 0.14 4.93
C SER A 58 -12.78 0.90 4.14
N ARG A 59 -13.03 0.50 2.89
CA ARG A 59 -14.06 1.10 2.03
C ARG A 59 -15.46 0.81 2.55
N SER A 60 -15.76 -0.44 2.89
CA SER A 60 -17.08 -0.79 3.44
C SER A 60 -17.36 -0.07 4.76
N ALA A 61 -16.36 0.03 5.64
CA ALA A 61 -16.49 0.75 6.91
C ALA A 61 -16.77 2.26 6.71
N CYS A 62 -16.08 2.89 5.76
CA CYS A 62 -16.34 4.28 5.37
C CYS A 62 -17.76 4.46 4.80
N MET A 63 -18.18 3.58 3.89
CA MET A 63 -19.54 3.62 3.34
C MET A 63 -20.61 3.46 4.41
N ASP A 64 -20.43 2.55 5.36
CA ASP A 64 -21.39 2.32 6.44
C ASP A 64 -21.45 3.49 7.41
N SER A 65 -20.32 4.12 7.73
CA SER A 65 -20.28 5.32 8.56
C SER A 65 -20.98 6.51 7.88
N LEU A 66 -20.78 6.68 6.57
CA LEU A 66 -21.48 7.70 5.79
C LEU A 66 -22.99 7.44 5.71
N LYS A 67 -23.42 6.18 5.57
CA LYS A 67 -24.84 5.81 5.63
C LYS A 67 -25.46 6.09 7.00
N GLN A 68 -24.72 5.86 8.09
CA GLN A 68 -25.18 6.19 9.45
C GLN A 68 -25.43 7.71 9.61
N LEU A 69 -24.64 8.53 8.92
CA LEU A 69 -24.83 9.99 8.85
C LEU A 69 -25.94 10.43 7.88
N SER A 70 -26.72 9.48 7.37
CA SER A 70 -27.81 9.68 6.40
C SER A 70 -27.33 10.22 5.04
N PHE A 71 -26.09 9.95 4.65
CA PHE A 71 -25.62 10.20 3.29
C PHE A 71 -25.98 9.02 2.38
N SER A 72 -26.46 9.34 1.18
CA SER A 72 -26.54 8.40 0.07
C SER A 72 -25.14 8.23 -0.53
N VAL A 73 -24.59 7.03 -0.45
CA VAL A 73 -23.23 6.74 -0.94
C VAL A 73 -23.29 6.00 -2.27
N GLU A 74 -22.67 6.58 -3.29
CA GLU A 74 -22.54 6.00 -4.63
C GLU A 74 -21.07 5.78 -4.97
N THR A 75 -20.74 4.61 -5.52
CA THR A 75 -19.40 4.38 -6.08
C THR A 75 -19.39 4.88 -7.52
N VAL A 76 -18.56 5.89 -7.79
CA VAL A 76 -18.46 6.49 -9.13
C VAL A 76 -17.55 5.68 -10.04
N LYS A 77 -16.44 5.21 -9.47
CA LYS A 77 -15.38 4.56 -10.20
C LYS A 77 -14.66 3.58 -9.30
N GLU A 78 -15.00 2.31 -9.48
CA GLU A 78 -14.47 1.21 -8.68
C GLU A 78 -12.95 1.08 -8.83
N SER A 79 -12.41 1.39 -10.01
CA SER A 79 -10.98 1.36 -10.30
C SER A 79 -10.16 2.51 -9.70
N LYS A 80 -10.79 3.57 -9.20
CA LYS A 80 -10.11 4.72 -8.57
C LYS A 80 -10.42 4.87 -7.09
N ASN A 81 -11.17 3.94 -6.48
CA ASN A 81 -11.63 4.05 -5.10
C ASN A 81 -12.26 5.43 -4.80
N ILE A 82 -13.16 5.87 -5.69
CA ILE A 82 -13.90 7.14 -5.54
C ILE A 82 -15.30 6.84 -5.01
N LEU A 83 -15.60 7.40 -3.84
CA LEU A 83 -16.92 7.41 -3.22
C LEU A 83 -17.53 8.80 -3.35
N ARG A 84 -18.79 8.86 -3.78
CA ARG A 84 -19.62 10.06 -3.68
C ARG A 84 -20.60 9.89 -2.54
N ALA A 85 -20.62 10.84 -1.63
CA ALA A 85 -21.63 10.93 -0.59
C ALA A 85 -22.53 12.13 -0.88
N LEU A 86 -23.84 11.92 -0.83
CA LEU A 86 -24.82 12.93 -1.19
C LEU A 86 -25.96 12.96 -0.17
N LYS A 87 -26.27 14.14 0.34
CA LYS A 87 -27.38 14.38 1.26
C LYS A 87 -28.29 15.45 0.66
N ARG A 88 -29.53 15.07 0.37
CA ARG A 88 -30.52 15.97 -0.27
C ARG A 88 -31.34 16.68 0.80
N LYS A 89 -31.81 17.89 0.46
CA LYS A 89 -32.76 18.70 1.26
C LYS A 89 -32.29 18.93 2.68
N ILE A 90 -31.43 19.94 2.84
CA ILE A 90 -30.91 20.33 4.13
C ILE A 90 -31.60 21.62 4.54
N ASP A 91 -32.26 21.63 5.70
CA ASP A 91 -33.05 22.77 6.15
C ASP A 91 -32.17 23.99 6.50
N ASP A 92 -31.01 23.77 7.13
CA ASP A 92 -30.04 24.82 7.44
C ASP A 92 -28.60 24.38 7.10
N PRO A 93 -27.98 24.89 6.03
CA PRO A 93 -26.66 24.47 5.65
C PRO A 93 -25.58 24.79 6.70
N ALA A 94 -25.74 25.83 7.52
CA ALA A 94 -24.75 26.18 8.53
C ALA A 94 -24.68 25.12 9.64
N LEU A 95 -25.82 24.54 10.01
CA LEU A 95 -25.91 23.52 11.04
C LEU A 95 -25.26 22.19 10.61
N HIS A 96 -25.29 21.89 9.31
CA HIS A 96 -24.83 20.63 8.75
C HIS A 96 -23.36 20.63 8.29
N LEU A 97 -22.63 21.75 8.44
CA LEU A 97 -21.17 21.79 8.24
C LEU A 97 -20.42 20.88 9.23
N GLY A 98 -20.94 20.76 10.47
CA GLY A 98 -20.40 19.84 11.47
C GLY A 98 -20.49 18.39 11.00
N GLU A 99 -21.63 18.01 10.43
CA GLU A 99 -21.83 16.65 9.89
C GLU A 99 -20.91 16.36 8.70
N ALA A 100 -20.69 17.32 7.80
CA ALA A 100 -19.74 17.17 6.69
C ALA A 100 -18.29 16.98 7.19
N SER A 101 -17.93 17.67 8.27
CA SER A 101 -16.62 17.50 8.92
C SER A 101 -16.48 16.12 9.55
N VAL A 102 -17.51 15.64 10.26
CA VAL A 102 -17.55 14.29 10.84
C VAL A 102 -17.53 13.22 9.75
N ALA A 103 -18.22 13.44 8.63
CA ALA A 103 -18.22 12.54 7.47
C ALA A 103 -16.82 12.40 6.85
N THR A 104 -16.01 13.45 6.88
CA THR A 104 -14.61 13.40 6.41
C THR A 104 -13.74 12.59 7.39
N LEU A 105 -13.98 12.75 8.70
CA LEU A 105 -13.27 11.99 9.75
C LEU A 105 -13.68 10.51 9.80
N ALA A 106 -14.87 10.17 9.32
CA ALA A 106 -15.40 8.81 9.29
C ALA A 106 -14.62 7.87 8.35
N CYS A 107 -13.83 8.41 7.42
CA CYS A 107 -13.09 7.65 6.42
C CYS A 107 -11.57 7.85 6.59
N PRO A 108 -10.93 7.18 7.57
CA PRO A 108 -9.51 7.38 7.83
C PRO A 108 -8.64 6.97 6.63
N GLY A 109 -7.73 7.86 6.23
CA GLY A 109 -6.84 7.65 5.08
C GLY A 109 -7.43 8.02 3.71
N TRP A 110 -8.68 8.49 3.67
CA TRP A 110 -9.32 8.98 2.46
C TRP A 110 -9.20 10.51 2.38
N GLN A 111 -8.96 11.03 1.18
CA GLN A 111 -8.86 12.46 0.93
C GLN A 111 -10.14 12.99 0.30
N LEU A 112 -10.64 14.10 0.82
CA LEU A 112 -11.74 14.84 0.22
C LEU A 112 -11.24 15.56 -1.04
N THR A 113 -11.73 15.17 -2.21
CA THR A 113 -11.31 15.77 -3.49
C THR A 113 -12.26 16.86 -3.95
N ASN A 114 -13.55 16.69 -3.69
CA ASN A 114 -14.54 17.70 -4.00
C ASN A 114 -15.55 17.84 -2.87
N PHE A 115 -15.92 19.07 -2.57
CA PHE A 115 -16.97 19.41 -1.63
C PHE A 115 -17.83 20.51 -2.22
N CYS A 116 -19.14 20.38 -2.08
CA CYS A 116 -20.09 21.36 -2.56
C CYS A 116 -21.35 21.29 -1.70
N MET A 117 -21.92 22.45 -1.40
CA MET A 117 -23.05 22.57 -0.50
C MET A 117 -23.97 23.72 -0.93
N GLY A 118 -25.27 23.57 -0.69
CA GLY A 118 -26.27 24.60 -0.94
C GLY A 118 -26.88 24.57 -2.34
N GLU A 119 -27.49 25.68 -2.74
CA GLU A 119 -28.27 25.77 -3.99
C GLU A 119 -27.41 25.78 -5.25
N GLY A 120 -26.16 26.25 -5.15
CA GLY A 120 -25.20 26.24 -6.28
C GLY A 120 -24.65 24.86 -6.64
N CYS A 121 -25.13 23.81 -5.99
CA CYS A 121 -24.60 22.47 -6.14
C CYS A 121 -25.36 21.67 -7.20
N GLU A 122 -24.85 21.62 -8.44
CA GLU A 122 -25.52 20.95 -9.57
C GLU A 122 -25.89 19.49 -9.29
N LYS A 123 -25.04 18.78 -8.55
CA LYS A 123 -25.24 17.36 -8.23
C LYS A 123 -26.22 17.15 -7.07
N ALA A 124 -26.37 18.13 -6.18
CA ALA A 124 -27.19 18.05 -4.96
C ALA A 124 -27.84 19.41 -4.68
N PRO A 125 -28.87 19.83 -5.44
CA PRO A 125 -29.46 21.16 -5.28
C PRO A 125 -30.08 21.30 -3.88
N GLY A 126 -29.58 22.28 -3.11
CA GLY A 126 -30.00 22.50 -1.72
C GLY A 126 -29.52 21.41 -0.76
N GLY A 127 -28.42 20.73 -1.08
CA GLY A 127 -27.88 19.59 -0.34
C GLY A 127 -26.38 19.69 -0.07
N ILE A 128 -25.79 18.57 0.35
CA ILE A 128 -24.34 18.36 0.44
C ILE A 128 -23.93 17.32 -0.61
N TRP A 129 -22.85 17.62 -1.31
CA TRP A 129 -22.14 16.69 -2.18
C TRP A 129 -20.67 16.63 -1.77
N LEU A 130 -20.19 15.41 -1.52
CA LEU A 130 -18.80 15.11 -1.17
C LEU A 130 -18.27 14.06 -2.14
N GLU A 131 -17.06 14.25 -2.63
CA GLU A 131 -16.29 13.23 -3.35
C GLU A 131 -15.03 12.92 -2.54
N ILE A 132 -14.88 11.66 -2.14
CA ILE A 132 -13.78 11.19 -1.32
C ILE A 132 -13.03 10.13 -2.12
N THR A 133 -11.70 10.26 -2.18
CA THR A 133 -10.81 9.38 -2.94
C THR A 133 -9.79 8.76 -2.00
N SER A 134 -9.54 7.46 -2.15
CA SER A 134 -8.46 6.79 -1.40
C SER A 134 -7.08 7.33 -1.81
N SER A 135 -6.22 7.66 -0.86
CA SER A 135 -4.90 8.27 -1.08
C SER A 135 -3.79 7.29 -1.50
N ARG A 136 -4.12 6.07 -1.95
CA ARG A 136 -3.12 5.05 -2.32
C ARG A 136 -2.59 5.21 -3.74
#